data_AF-K1QV09-F1
#
_entry.id   AF-K1QV09-F1
#
_cell.length_a   1.000
_cell.length_b   1.000
_cell.length_c   1.000
_cell.angle_alpha   90.00
_cell.angle_beta   90.00
_cell.angle_gamma   90.00
#
_symmetry.space_group_name_H-M   'P 1'
#
loop_
_entity.id
_entity.type
_entity.pdbx_description
1 polymer ?
#
loop_
_entity_poly.entity_id
_entity_poly.type
_entity_poly.pdbx_seq_one_letter_code
_entity_poly.pdbx_strand_id
1 'polypeptide(L)'
;MNPLLQNVHASLPPLDPAAVLVRGDYLYYHYGCDGVNDQGWGCGYRTLQTMCSWIQGQRGESMRDVPSIKKFQDALVAMEDKPKSFAGSKEWIGSFELCICIDYFYEVPCRLLHVTSGDRLVDHLPDLQKHFWEFGSIIMMGKTFSPKLLTSYIFWGDSDNASKGIVGVSIEKKSLLVVDPHFSGSLPSVEDLYDSGMSGYNLKDVYIRPGPGGTVLFDNEDIFKLIEIAKSLPPVWSKHAHMGFFGTFTGEQRINIKLEAEDPERTRLHFEVVSGDLPKGVSLNNATGYVTGIAPDVDDIFKFTIRAIDEHGKYADAIFKMETVAKDHCATTPCLHGGTCIDTRGWFNCSCTDRYGGPRCEFTCASQSLGVSDKRKIPDAQMSGYLTYSTYLESNGRYGSSGYGWVGSNANSWLQLIRSVITGKDTGKCNLTKVYAVRNQGYSSSYYSTGYTLSISIDGTTFLPVNNTNGGKHTFHASTGNYQYSLPKPVDARFVRFHPTSYHNKPQLKVELYGCHYK
;
A
#
# COMPACT_ATOMS: atom_id res chain seq x y z
N MET A 1 -25.89 -7.12 -42.77
CA MET A 1 -24.48 -7.40 -42.42
C MET A 1 -23.77 -7.82 -43.69
N ASN A 2 -22.60 -7.25 -43.96
CA ASN A 2 -21.79 -7.65 -45.11
C ASN A 2 -21.28 -9.10 -44.89
N PRO A 3 -21.35 -10.00 -45.89
CA PRO A 3 -20.86 -11.37 -45.73
C PRO A 3 -19.33 -11.42 -45.53
N LEU A 4 -18.86 -11.83 -44.35
CA LEU A 4 -17.43 -12.04 -44.10
C LEU A 4 -16.88 -13.19 -44.97
N LEU A 5 -15.67 -13.03 -45.48
CA LEU A 5 -14.97 -14.06 -46.25
C LEU A 5 -14.34 -15.10 -45.31
N GLN A 6 -14.41 -16.37 -45.69
CA GLN A 6 -13.80 -17.48 -44.96
C GLN A 6 -12.46 -17.84 -45.60
N ASN A 7 -11.43 -18.07 -44.78
CA ASN A 7 -10.12 -18.56 -45.21
C ASN A 7 -9.53 -17.83 -46.42
N VAL A 8 -9.47 -16.50 -46.37
CA VAL A 8 -8.98 -15.65 -47.48
C VAL A 8 -7.58 -16.05 -48.00
N HIS A 9 -6.79 -16.71 -47.15
CA HIS A 9 -5.48 -17.25 -47.51
C HIS A 9 -5.52 -18.49 -48.43
N ALA A 10 -6.62 -19.26 -48.45
CA ALA A 10 -6.70 -20.54 -49.15
C ALA A 10 -6.74 -20.40 -50.68
N SER A 11 -7.16 -19.23 -51.17
CA SER A 11 -7.18 -18.92 -52.59
C SER A 11 -5.82 -18.44 -53.12
N LEU A 12 -4.79 -18.35 -52.25
CA LEU A 12 -3.46 -17.89 -52.65
C LEU A 12 -2.74 -18.97 -53.44
N PRO A 13 -1.97 -18.58 -54.47
CA PRO A 13 -0.98 -19.48 -55.05
C PRO A 13 -0.11 -20.08 -53.95
N PRO A 14 0.27 -21.38 -54.02
CA PRO A 14 1.10 -22.00 -53.00
C PRO A 14 2.38 -21.19 -52.78
N LEU A 15 2.56 -20.65 -51.56
CA LEU A 15 3.73 -19.84 -51.18
C LEU A 15 5.03 -20.61 -51.40
N ASP A 16 5.03 -21.87 -50.97
CA ASP A 16 6.13 -22.83 -50.90
C ASP A 16 5.55 -24.16 -50.34
N PRO A 17 5.88 -25.35 -50.88
CA PRO A 17 5.44 -26.64 -50.30
C PRO A 17 5.84 -26.85 -48.83
N ALA A 18 6.87 -26.17 -48.34
CA ALA A 18 7.34 -26.24 -46.96
C ALA A 18 6.69 -25.19 -46.02
N ALA A 19 5.79 -24.34 -46.53
CA ALA A 19 5.08 -23.37 -45.71
C ALA A 19 4.11 -24.07 -44.74
N VAL A 20 4.08 -23.62 -43.49
CA VAL A 20 3.14 -24.11 -42.48
C VAL A 20 2.08 -23.02 -42.28
N LEU A 21 0.83 -23.39 -42.46
CA LEU A 21 -0.31 -22.48 -42.42
C LEU A 21 -1.16 -22.71 -41.17
N VAL A 22 -2.04 -21.75 -40.87
CA VAL A 22 -3.13 -21.90 -39.92
C VAL A 22 -3.94 -23.17 -40.23
N ARG A 23 -4.39 -23.86 -39.18
CA ARG A 23 -5.14 -25.11 -39.28
C ARG A 23 -6.55 -24.88 -38.76
N GLY A 24 -7.55 -25.19 -39.58
CA GLY A 24 -8.96 -24.90 -39.29
C GLY A 24 -9.43 -23.58 -39.88
N ASP A 25 -10.74 -23.36 -39.81
CA ASP A 25 -11.41 -22.26 -40.50
C ASP A 25 -11.43 -20.96 -39.67
N TYR A 26 -11.41 -19.81 -40.35
CA TYR A 26 -11.63 -18.50 -39.76
C TYR A 26 -12.36 -17.55 -40.71
N LEU A 27 -12.97 -16.50 -40.15
CA LEU A 27 -13.60 -15.41 -40.89
C LEU A 27 -12.71 -14.16 -40.87
N TYR A 28 -12.63 -13.47 -42.01
CA TYR A 28 -11.85 -12.25 -42.17
C TYR A 28 -12.63 -11.02 -41.69
N TYR A 29 -12.30 -10.51 -40.51
CA TYR A 29 -12.83 -9.24 -39.98
C TYR A 29 -11.92 -8.08 -40.38
N HIS A 30 -12.53 -7.00 -40.87
CA HIS A 30 -11.87 -5.80 -41.37
C HIS A 30 -12.64 -4.54 -40.99
N TYR A 31 -12.10 -3.35 -41.30
CA TYR A 31 -12.77 -2.08 -41.00
C TYR A 31 -14.19 -2.00 -41.54
N GLY A 32 -15.11 -1.53 -40.70
CA GLY A 32 -16.51 -1.32 -41.08
C GLY A 32 -17.36 -2.58 -41.32
N CYS A 33 -16.82 -3.79 -41.16
CA CYS A 33 -17.52 -5.02 -41.54
C CYS A 33 -18.84 -5.27 -40.78
N ASP A 34 -18.95 -4.80 -39.55
CA ASP A 34 -20.12 -4.89 -38.67
C ASP A 34 -20.90 -3.56 -38.54
N GLY A 35 -20.58 -2.56 -39.37
CA GLY A 35 -21.22 -1.24 -39.36
C GLY A 35 -20.59 -0.22 -38.40
N VAL A 36 -19.59 -0.60 -37.60
CA VAL A 36 -18.83 0.34 -36.76
C VAL A 36 -17.77 1.04 -37.60
N ASN A 37 -17.71 2.38 -37.57
CA ASN A 37 -16.62 3.13 -38.21
C ASN A 37 -15.36 3.14 -37.31
N ASP A 38 -14.51 2.15 -37.53
CA ASP A 38 -13.30 1.89 -36.75
C ASP A 38 -11.99 2.15 -37.51
N GLN A 39 -12.08 2.85 -38.65
CA GLN A 39 -10.90 3.20 -39.45
C GLN A 39 -9.91 4.04 -38.65
N GLY A 40 -8.64 3.63 -38.66
CA GLY A 40 -7.52 4.32 -38.00
C GLY A 40 -7.28 3.93 -36.54
N TRP A 41 -8.12 3.10 -35.93
CA TRP A 41 -7.96 2.66 -34.53
C TRP A 41 -8.42 1.22 -34.24
N GLY A 42 -9.23 0.64 -35.14
CA GLY A 42 -9.88 -0.65 -34.94
C GLY A 42 -9.04 -1.88 -35.24
N CYS A 43 -7.83 -1.75 -35.82
CA CYS A 43 -7.08 -2.86 -36.42
C CYS A 43 -6.81 -4.00 -35.42
N GLY A 44 -6.50 -3.66 -34.17
CA GLY A 44 -6.31 -4.64 -33.10
C GLY A 44 -7.59 -5.44 -32.80
N TYR A 45 -8.74 -4.76 -32.75
CA TYR A 45 -10.03 -5.41 -32.51
C TYR A 45 -10.45 -6.31 -33.68
N ARG A 46 -10.20 -5.91 -34.92
CA ARG A 46 -10.53 -6.72 -36.11
C ARG A 46 -9.65 -7.97 -36.22
N THR A 47 -8.37 -7.84 -35.86
CA THR A 47 -7.48 -9.00 -35.74
C THR A 47 -7.96 -9.94 -34.62
N LEU A 48 -8.37 -9.39 -33.48
CA LEU A 48 -8.97 -10.15 -32.37
C LEU A 48 -10.26 -10.88 -32.79
N GLN A 49 -11.18 -10.23 -33.50
CA GLN A 49 -12.40 -10.89 -34.01
C GLN A 49 -12.08 -12.03 -34.98
N THR A 50 -11.08 -11.85 -35.84
CA THR A 50 -10.59 -12.91 -36.74
C THR A 50 -10.09 -14.10 -35.92
N MET A 51 -9.30 -13.88 -34.86
CA MET A 51 -8.86 -14.94 -33.94
C MET A 51 -10.01 -15.60 -33.18
N CYS A 52 -10.98 -14.82 -32.67
CA CYS A 52 -12.17 -15.35 -32.00
C CYS A 52 -13.00 -16.25 -32.93
N SER A 53 -13.12 -15.88 -34.21
CA SER A 53 -13.83 -16.70 -35.18
C SER A 53 -13.18 -18.07 -35.38
N TRP A 54 -11.84 -18.12 -35.38
CA TRP A 54 -11.08 -19.36 -35.44
C TRP A 54 -11.32 -20.22 -34.19
N ILE A 55 -11.28 -19.63 -32.99
CA ILE A 55 -11.54 -20.34 -31.72
C ILE A 55 -12.94 -20.95 -31.73
N GLN A 56 -13.95 -20.19 -32.13
CA GLN A 56 -15.33 -20.67 -32.26
C GLN A 56 -15.44 -21.82 -33.27
N GLY A 57 -14.77 -21.70 -34.43
CA GLY A 57 -14.69 -22.77 -35.41
C GLY A 57 -14.09 -24.06 -34.85
N GLN A 58 -13.04 -23.96 -34.03
CA GLN A 58 -12.43 -25.13 -33.38
C GLN A 58 -13.34 -25.77 -32.32
N ARG A 59 -14.27 -25.01 -31.73
CA ARG A 59 -15.26 -25.50 -30.77
C ARG A 59 -16.50 -26.11 -31.42
N GLY A 60 -16.60 -26.06 -32.76
CA GLY A 60 -17.82 -26.44 -33.48
C GLY A 60 -18.97 -25.45 -33.28
N GLU A 61 -18.66 -24.23 -32.85
CA GLU A 61 -19.62 -23.12 -32.68
C GLU A 61 -19.68 -22.25 -33.95
N SER A 62 -20.65 -21.35 -34.00
CA SER A 62 -20.77 -20.37 -35.09
C SER A 62 -19.58 -19.42 -35.08
N MET A 63 -18.79 -19.40 -36.16
CA MET A 63 -17.67 -18.45 -36.34
C MET A 63 -18.09 -16.98 -36.36
N ARG A 64 -19.41 -16.70 -36.46
CA ARG A 64 -19.97 -15.34 -36.38
C ARG A 64 -20.28 -14.90 -34.96
N ASP A 65 -20.30 -15.82 -34.00
CA ASP A 65 -20.61 -15.53 -32.60
C ASP A 65 -19.36 -15.03 -31.86
N VAL A 66 -18.83 -13.90 -32.32
CA VAL A 66 -17.66 -13.23 -31.73
C VAL A 66 -18.07 -11.93 -31.03
N PRO A 67 -17.35 -11.49 -29.98
CA PRO A 67 -17.65 -10.22 -29.33
C PRO A 67 -17.50 -9.02 -30.28
N SER A 68 -18.39 -8.05 -30.11
CA SER A 68 -18.26 -6.72 -30.75
C SER A 68 -17.11 -5.93 -30.13
N ILE A 69 -16.62 -4.90 -30.83
CA ILE A 69 -15.62 -3.95 -30.30
C ILE A 69 -16.02 -3.44 -28.90
N LYS A 70 -17.28 -3.04 -28.74
CA LYS A 70 -17.80 -2.56 -27.45
C LYS A 70 -17.69 -3.62 -26.35
N LYS A 71 -18.00 -4.89 -26.66
CA LYS A 71 -17.88 -5.99 -25.68
C LYS A 71 -16.43 -6.22 -25.25
N PHE A 72 -15.45 -6.10 -26.16
CA PHE A 72 -14.04 -6.16 -25.80
C PHE A 72 -13.65 -5.00 -24.87
N GLN A 73 -14.08 -3.79 -25.17
CA GLN A 73 -13.81 -2.63 -24.31
C GLN A 73 -14.47 -2.77 -22.93
N ASP A 74 -15.73 -3.23 -22.89
CA ASP A 74 -16.45 -3.49 -21.63
C ASP A 74 -15.73 -4.57 -20.80
N ALA A 75 -15.19 -5.61 -21.43
CA ALA A 75 -14.42 -6.65 -20.76
C ALA A 75 -13.10 -6.12 -20.19
N LEU A 76 -12.36 -5.30 -20.95
CA LEU A 76 -11.13 -4.65 -20.47
C LEU A 76 -11.38 -3.72 -19.27
N VAL A 77 -12.53 -3.05 -19.24
CA VAL A 77 -12.98 -2.27 -18.07
C VAL A 77 -13.37 -3.18 -16.90
N ALA A 78 -14.09 -4.27 -17.16
CA ALA A 78 -14.52 -5.23 -16.14
C ALA A 78 -13.34 -5.96 -15.48
N MET A 79 -12.26 -6.19 -16.23
CA MET A 79 -11.00 -6.74 -15.74
C MET A 79 -10.11 -5.71 -15.04
N GLU A 80 -10.57 -4.45 -14.93
CA GLU A 80 -9.81 -3.32 -14.36
C GLU A 80 -8.48 -3.01 -15.10
N ASP A 81 -8.31 -3.50 -16.33
CA ASP A 81 -7.16 -3.17 -17.20
C ASP A 81 -7.26 -1.75 -17.78
N LYS A 82 -8.49 -1.32 -18.08
CA LYS A 82 -8.78 0.02 -18.63
C LYS A 82 -9.77 0.80 -17.76
N PRO A 83 -9.68 2.14 -17.72
CA PRO A 83 -10.62 2.97 -16.97
C PRO A 83 -12.02 2.90 -17.59
N LYS A 84 -13.07 3.21 -16.81
CA LYS A 84 -14.47 3.21 -17.28
C LYS A 84 -14.72 4.08 -18.52
N SER A 85 -13.92 5.12 -18.75
CA SER A 85 -13.97 5.98 -19.93
C SER A 85 -13.54 5.29 -21.23
N PHE A 86 -12.85 4.15 -21.14
CA PHE A 86 -12.39 3.37 -22.29
C PHE A 86 -13.55 2.69 -23.04
N ALA A 87 -14.59 2.29 -22.32
CA ALA A 87 -15.79 1.69 -22.93
C ALA A 87 -16.51 2.69 -23.84
N GLY A 88 -16.60 2.37 -25.13
CA GLY A 88 -17.14 3.25 -26.16
C GLY A 88 -16.15 4.28 -26.72
N SER A 89 -14.88 4.24 -26.29
CA SER A 89 -13.81 5.08 -26.84
C SER A 89 -13.37 4.61 -28.24
N LYS A 90 -12.51 5.41 -28.89
CA LYS A 90 -11.82 5.05 -30.14
C LYS A 90 -10.34 4.73 -29.91
N GLU A 91 -10.01 4.26 -28.71
CA GLU A 91 -8.63 3.88 -28.39
C GLU A 91 -8.28 2.51 -28.99
N TRP A 92 -7.03 2.38 -29.44
CA TRP A 92 -6.50 1.14 -30.00
C TRP A 92 -6.11 0.15 -28.89
N ILE A 93 -6.03 -1.14 -29.24
CA ILE A 93 -5.56 -2.21 -28.36
C ILE A 93 -4.38 -2.95 -28.98
N GLY A 94 -3.48 -3.47 -28.15
CA GLY A 94 -2.31 -4.23 -28.57
C GLY A 94 -2.43 -5.74 -28.30
N SER A 95 -1.30 -6.43 -28.46
CA SER A 95 -1.23 -7.88 -28.26
C SER A 95 -1.53 -8.31 -26.83
N PHE A 96 -1.22 -7.47 -25.83
CA PHE A 96 -1.52 -7.77 -24.43
C PHE A 96 -3.02 -7.74 -24.15
N GLU A 97 -3.70 -6.65 -24.52
CA GLU A 97 -5.16 -6.52 -24.36
C GLU A 97 -5.92 -7.64 -25.11
N LEU A 98 -5.41 -8.04 -26.28
CA LEU A 98 -5.94 -9.19 -27.01
C LEU A 98 -5.84 -10.48 -26.19
N CYS A 99 -4.69 -10.76 -25.58
CA CYS A 99 -4.47 -11.98 -24.80
C CYS A 99 -5.46 -12.08 -23.63
N ILE A 100 -5.63 -11.00 -22.87
CA ILE A 100 -6.55 -10.99 -21.72
C ILE A 100 -8.02 -11.05 -22.18
N CYS A 101 -8.36 -10.49 -23.35
CA CYS A 101 -9.70 -10.64 -23.92
C CYS A 101 -10.00 -12.08 -24.34
N ILE A 102 -9.06 -12.76 -24.99
CA ILE A 102 -9.23 -14.16 -25.40
C ILE A 102 -9.42 -15.07 -24.18
N ASP A 103 -8.62 -14.87 -23.14
CA ASP A 103 -8.75 -15.61 -21.88
C ASP A 103 -10.10 -15.32 -21.21
N TYR A 104 -10.52 -14.06 -21.15
CA TYR A 104 -11.80 -13.67 -20.56
C TYR A 104 -13.02 -14.29 -21.24
N PHE A 105 -13.06 -14.32 -22.57
CA PHE A 105 -14.23 -14.79 -23.32
C PHE A 105 -14.21 -16.30 -23.60
N TYR A 106 -13.02 -16.91 -23.67
CA TYR A 106 -12.87 -18.28 -24.14
C TYR A 106 -12.04 -19.16 -23.21
N GLU A 107 -11.43 -18.65 -22.14
CA GLU A 107 -10.53 -19.43 -21.27
C GLU A 107 -9.38 -20.08 -22.06
N VAL A 108 -8.88 -19.38 -23.09
CA VAL A 108 -7.77 -19.82 -23.94
C VAL A 108 -6.51 -19.04 -23.57
N PRO A 109 -5.49 -19.71 -22.98
CA PRO A 109 -4.26 -19.04 -22.59
C PRO A 109 -3.46 -18.62 -23.84
N CYS A 110 -3.02 -17.38 -23.86
CA CYS A 110 -2.19 -16.83 -24.92
C CYS A 110 -0.72 -16.72 -24.49
N ARG A 111 0.20 -16.88 -25.44
CA ARG A 111 1.64 -16.63 -25.24
C ARG A 111 2.04 -15.37 -26.01
N LEU A 112 2.65 -14.42 -25.31
CA LEU A 112 3.26 -13.24 -25.93
C LEU A 112 4.70 -13.57 -26.33
N LEU A 113 5.00 -13.44 -27.63
CA LEU A 113 6.34 -13.48 -28.16
C LEU A 113 6.78 -12.04 -28.42
N HIS A 114 7.69 -11.54 -27.58
CA HIS A 114 8.23 -10.21 -27.76
C HIS A 114 9.38 -10.25 -28.79
N VAL A 115 9.19 -9.56 -29.91
CA VAL A 115 10.23 -9.39 -30.94
C VAL A 115 10.73 -7.96 -30.86
N THR A 116 12.02 -7.79 -30.57
CA THR A 116 12.61 -6.49 -30.21
C THR A 116 12.78 -5.54 -31.41
N SER A 117 12.79 -6.08 -32.64
CA SER A 117 12.82 -5.31 -33.89
C SER A 117 12.39 -6.17 -35.08
N GLY A 118 11.86 -5.54 -36.15
CA GLY A 118 11.27 -6.26 -37.29
C GLY A 118 12.24 -7.18 -38.06
N ASP A 119 13.53 -6.87 -38.04
CA ASP A 119 14.62 -7.68 -38.61
C ASP A 119 14.91 -8.96 -37.82
N ARG A 120 14.61 -8.99 -36.51
CA ARG A 120 14.73 -10.18 -35.65
C ARG A 120 13.54 -11.14 -35.78
N LEU A 121 12.48 -10.75 -36.48
CA LEU A 121 11.34 -11.63 -36.76
C LEU A 121 11.76 -12.90 -37.52
N VAL A 122 12.82 -12.79 -38.35
CA VAL A 122 13.41 -13.92 -39.08
C VAL A 122 13.95 -14.99 -38.12
N ASP A 123 14.50 -14.59 -36.97
CA ASP A 123 15.05 -15.52 -35.97
C ASP A 123 13.95 -16.33 -35.29
N HIS A 124 12.74 -15.79 -35.26
CA HIS A 124 11.57 -16.42 -34.65
C HIS A 124 10.71 -17.21 -35.63
N LEU A 125 11.06 -17.27 -36.92
CA LEU A 125 10.34 -18.12 -37.88
C LEU A 125 10.27 -19.58 -37.44
N PRO A 126 11.32 -20.20 -36.84
CA PRO A 126 11.22 -21.54 -36.27
C PRO A 126 10.19 -21.64 -35.14
N ASP A 127 10.09 -20.62 -34.28
CA ASP A 127 9.10 -20.57 -33.19
C ASP A 127 7.67 -20.45 -33.73
N LEU A 128 7.47 -19.61 -34.75
CA LEU A 128 6.17 -19.46 -35.43
C LEU A 128 5.79 -20.75 -36.17
N GLN A 129 6.75 -21.39 -36.83
CA GLN A 129 6.53 -22.67 -37.53
C GLN A 129 6.14 -23.77 -36.54
N LYS A 130 6.85 -23.85 -35.40
CA LYS A 130 6.51 -24.73 -34.28
C LYS A 130 5.10 -24.46 -33.76
N HIS A 131 4.72 -23.18 -33.60
CA HIS A 131 3.37 -22.81 -33.17
C HIS A 131 2.29 -23.32 -34.14
N PHE A 132 2.49 -23.19 -35.45
CA PHE A 132 1.51 -23.69 -36.42
C PHE A 132 1.43 -25.22 -36.44
N TRP A 133 2.52 -25.94 -36.20
CA TRP A 133 2.46 -27.40 -36.06
C TRP A 133 1.72 -27.84 -34.80
N GLU A 134 2.09 -27.28 -33.65
CA GLU A 134 1.55 -27.67 -32.34
C GLU A 134 0.10 -27.20 -32.16
N PHE A 135 -0.18 -25.94 -32.44
CA PHE A 135 -1.49 -25.32 -32.18
C PHE A 135 -2.25 -25.06 -33.47
N GLY A 136 -1.60 -24.43 -34.46
CA GLY A 136 -2.23 -24.08 -35.73
C GLY A 136 -3.16 -22.88 -35.67
N SER A 137 -3.11 -22.09 -34.59
CA SER A 137 -3.88 -20.86 -34.43
C SER A 137 -3.29 -19.67 -35.18
N ILE A 138 -4.11 -18.65 -35.40
CA ILE A 138 -3.70 -17.34 -35.95
C ILE A 138 -2.83 -16.60 -34.92
N ILE A 139 -1.81 -15.87 -35.36
CA ILE A 139 -0.92 -15.09 -34.48
C ILE A 139 -1.11 -13.60 -34.76
N MET A 140 -1.45 -12.79 -33.76
CA MET A 140 -1.48 -11.33 -33.91
C MET A 140 -0.07 -10.75 -33.81
N MET A 141 0.27 -9.85 -34.73
CA MET A 141 1.43 -8.97 -34.64
C MET A 141 0.98 -7.55 -34.24
N GLY A 142 1.52 -7.05 -33.13
CA GLY A 142 1.30 -5.69 -32.60
C GLY A 142 2.30 -4.66 -33.14
N LYS A 143 2.05 -3.38 -32.82
CA LYS A 143 2.71 -2.13 -33.27
C LYS A 143 4.23 -2.19 -33.60
N THR A 144 4.63 -1.50 -34.67
CA THR A 144 6.00 -1.01 -34.93
C THR A 144 6.05 0.51 -34.70
N PHE A 145 6.98 1.02 -33.89
CA PHE A 145 7.16 2.46 -33.65
C PHE A 145 8.35 2.97 -34.46
N SER A 146 8.16 3.95 -35.34
CA SER A 146 9.24 4.70 -35.98
C SER A 146 9.14 6.17 -35.56
N PRO A 147 10.11 6.72 -34.81
CA PRO A 147 10.18 8.15 -34.55
C PRO A 147 11.03 8.82 -35.64
N LYS A 148 10.45 9.71 -36.45
CA LYS A 148 11.26 10.67 -37.24
C LYS A 148 11.10 12.09 -36.73
N LEU A 149 12.24 12.64 -36.32
CA LEU A 149 12.52 14.05 -36.18
C LEU A 149 12.51 14.69 -37.60
N LEU A 150 11.73 15.76 -37.75
CA LEU A 150 11.84 16.87 -38.72
C LEU A 150 12.70 16.64 -39.99
N THR A 151 12.05 16.52 -41.15
CA THR A 151 12.11 17.55 -42.23
C THR A 151 11.11 17.22 -43.33
N SER A 152 10.45 18.28 -43.79
CA SER A 152 9.37 18.37 -44.76
C SER A 152 9.69 17.77 -46.14
N TYR A 153 8.82 16.89 -46.65
CA TYR A 153 8.07 17.07 -47.91
C TYR A 153 6.96 16.01 -47.97
N ILE A 154 5.73 16.48 -48.12
CA ILE A 154 4.45 15.77 -48.09
C ILE A 154 4.35 14.78 -49.26
N PHE A 155 3.90 13.53 -49.00
CA PHE A 155 2.69 12.90 -49.58
C PHE A 155 2.31 11.60 -48.80
N TRP A 156 1.38 11.77 -47.85
CA TRP A 156 0.43 10.82 -47.24
C TRP A 156 0.86 9.38 -46.90
N GLY A 157 1.04 9.13 -45.59
CA GLY A 157 1.17 7.78 -45.01
C GLY A 157 2.07 7.66 -43.77
N ASP A 158 2.55 8.77 -43.20
CA ASP A 158 3.32 8.78 -41.95
C ASP A 158 2.39 8.51 -40.74
N SER A 159 2.11 7.24 -40.38
CA SER A 159 1.79 6.76 -39.00
C SER A 159 1.18 5.33 -38.96
N ASP A 160 1.93 4.27 -39.25
CA ASP A 160 1.29 2.94 -39.32
C ASP A 160 1.24 2.22 -37.95
N ASN A 161 0.30 2.64 -37.10
CA ASN A 161 -0.16 1.88 -35.92
C ASN A 161 -1.02 0.67 -36.35
N ALA A 162 -0.44 -0.31 -37.06
CA ALA A 162 -1.19 -1.34 -37.77
C ALA A 162 -1.01 -2.75 -37.17
N SER A 163 -2.04 -3.27 -36.48
CA SER A 163 -2.10 -4.71 -36.13
C SER A 163 -2.39 -5.57 -37.35
N LYS A 164 -1.81 -6.78 -37.40
CA LYS A 164 -2.02 -7.74 -38.50
C LYS A 164 -2.09 -9.18 -37.98
N GLY A 165 -2.80 -10.06 -38.68
CA GLY A 165 -2.90 -11.49 -38.35
C GLY A 165 -1.98 -12.35 -39.21
N ILE A 166 -1.02 -13.06 -38.61
CA ILE A 166 -0.17 -14.03 -39.30
C ILE A 166 -0.92 -15.36 -39.36
N VAL A 167 -1.07 -15.89 -40.57
CA VAL A 167 -1.78 -17.14 -40.87
C VAL A 167 -0.90 -18.17 -41.56
N GLY A 168 0.40 -17.89 -41.69
CA GLY A 168 1.36 -18.85 -42.19
C GLY A 168 2.80 -18.35 -42.17
N VAL A 169 3.74 -19.29 -42.29
CA VAL A 169 5.18 -19.04 -42.27
C VAL A 169 5.92 -19.98 -43.22
N SER A 170 6.91 -19.46 -43.94
CA SER A 170 7.90 -20.25 -44.68
C SER A 170 9.30 -19.89 -44.18
N ILE A 171 10.01 -20.89 -43.65
CA ILE A 171 11.42 -20.75 -43.25
C ILE A 171 12.30 -20.61 -44.49
N GLU A 172 12.07 -21.43 -45.52
CA GLU A 172 12.90 -21.42 -46.74
C GLU A 172 12.87 -20.07 -47.45
N LYS A 173 11.68 -19.45 -47.53
CA LYS A 173 11.50 -18.14 -48.14
C LYS A 173 11.71 -16.98 -47.15
N LYS A 174 11.89 -17.27 -45.87
CA LYS A 174 11.94 -16.28 -44.77
C LYS A 174 10.78 -15.30 -44.84
N SER A 175 9.57 -15.83 -44.98
CA SER A 175 8.37 -15.04 -45.26
C SER A 175 7.21 -15.43 -44.35
N LEU A 176 6.30 -14.47 -44.14
CA LEU A 176 5.08 -14.64 -43.38
C LEU A 176 3.88 -14.41 -44.30
N LEU A 177 2.82 -15.16 -44.04
CA LEU A 177 1.53 -14.92 -44.66
C LEU A 177 0.66 -14.13 -43.70
N VAL A 178 0.19 -12.96 -44.14
CA VAL A 178 -0.46 -11.98 -43.28
C VAL A 178 -1.83 -11.59 -43.82
N VAL A 179 -2.80 -11.52 -42.92
CA VAL A 179 -4.15 -11.02 -43.12
C VAL A 179 -4.21 -9.62 -42.54
N ASP A 180 -4.41 -8.64 -43.41
CA ASP A 180 -4.44 -7.24 -43.04
C ASP A 180 -5.89 -6.78 -42.75
N PRO A 181 -6.22 -6.27 -41.55
CA PRO A 181 -7.58 -5.84 -41.21
C PRO A 181 -7.98 -4.44 -41.77
N HIS A 182 -7.09 -3.71 -42.44
CA HIS A 182 -7.33 -2.31 -42.84
C HIS A 182 -8.24 -2.15 -44.06
N PHE A 183 -8.68 -3.25 -44.69
CA PHE A 183 -9.59 -3.19 -45.83
C PHE A 183 -10.87 -2.42 -45.48
N SER A 184 -11.19 -1.41 -46.28
CA SER A 184 -12.40 -0.59 -46.18
C SER A 184 -13.08 -0.51 -47.54
N GLY A 185 -14.26 -1.11 -47.69
CA GLY A 185 -14.98 -1.18 -48.97
C GLY A 185 -16.15 -2.16 -48.97
N SER A 186 -16.91 -2.19 -50.07
CA SER A 186 -17.89 -3.25 -50.35
C SER A 186 -17.15 -4.52 -50.78
N LEU A 187 -17.55 -5.67 -50.22
CA LEU A 187 -16.83 -6.94 -50.32
C LEU A 187 -16.40 -7.26 -51.76
N PRO A 188 -15.09 -7.44 -51.99
CA PRO A 188 -14.60 -7.96 -53.26
C PRO A 188 -14.88 -9.47 -53.34
N SER A 189 -14.99 -10.04 -54.54
CA SER A 189 -14.73 -11.47 -54.71
C SER A 189 -13.31 -11.80 -54.22
N VAL A 190 -13.00 -13.08 -53.95
CA VAL A 190 -11.64 -13.41 -53.48
C VAL A 190 -10.62 -12.95 -54.53
N GLU A 191 -10.95 -13.09 -55.82
CA GLU A 191 -10.19 -12.55 -56.96
C GLU A 191 -10.02 -11.01 -56.93
N ASP A 192 -11.02 -10.24 -56.51
CA ASP A 192 -10.87 -8.78 -56.42
C ASP A 192 -9.93 -8.36 -55.26
N LEU A 193 -9.74 -9.19 -54.22
CA LEU A 193 -8.68 -8.99 -53.20
C LEU A 193 -7.28 -9.25 -53.78
N TYR A 194 -7.17 -10.09 -54.83
CA TYR A 194 -5.92 -10.27 -55.59
C TYR A 194 -5.66 -9.13 -56.56
N ASP A 195 -6.67 -8.78 -57.36
CA ASP A 195 -6.54 -7.86 -58.49
C ASP A 195 -6.55 -6.38 -58.08
N SER A 196 -6.94 -6.06 -56.83
CA SER A 196 -6.87 -4.70 -56.27
C SER A 196 -5.44 -4.23 -55.94
N GLY A 197 -4.44 -4.56 -56.76
CA GLY A 197 -3.21 -3.77 -56.89
C GLY A 197 -3.46 -2.34 -57.42
N MET A 198 -4.52 -1.65 -56.96
CA MET A 198 -5.06 -0.46 -57.59
C MET A 198 -4.58 0.82 -56.90
N SER A 199 -3.63 1.46 -57.60
CA SER A 199 -3.32 2.90 -57.58
C SER A 199 -2.92 3.53 -56.24
N GLY A 200 -1.88 2.99 -55.60
CA GLY A 200 -1.16 3.72 -54.54
C GLY A 200 -0.50 2.82 -53.49
N TYR A 201 -0.97 1.59 -53.33
CA TYR A 201 -0.45 0.65 -52.33
C TYR A 201 -0.02 -0.63 -53.03
N ASN A 202 1.28 -0.91 -52.94
CA ASN A 202 1.95 -2.03 -53.59
C ASN A 202 1.49 -3.35 -52.97
N LEU A 203 1.32 -4.39 -53.80
CA LEU A 203 1.23 -5.81 -53.44
C LEU A 203 2.54 -6.37 -52.79
N LYS A 204 3.27 -5.52 -52.05
CA LYS A 204 4.47 -5.86 -51.28
C LYS A 204 4.15 -6.31 -49.85
N ASP A 205 2.90 -6.21 -49.40
CA ASP A 205 2.52 -6.53 -48.01
C ASP A 205 2.17 -8.01 -47.77
N VAL A 206 2.24 -8.87 -48.80
CA VAL A 206 2.00 -10.33 -48.68
C VAL A 206 3.27 -11.15 -48.97
N TYR A 207 4.41 -10.53 -49.27
CA TYR A 207 5.68 -11.25 -49.52
C TYR A 207 6.90 -10.45 -49.06
N ILE A 208 7.62 -10.95 -48.05
CA ILE A 208 9.01 -10.54 -47.77
C ILE A 208 9.92 -11.42 -48.64
N ARG A 209 10.67 -10.84 -49.59
CA ARG A 209 11.80 -11.49 -50.28
C ARG A 209 13.10 -10.72 -50.02
N PRO A 210 14.19 -11.38 -49.60
CA PRO A 210 15.52 -10.76 -49.60
C PRO A 210 16.02 -10.54 -51.02
N GLY A 211 16.53 -9.34 -51.31
CA GLY A 211 17.13 -8.98 -52.61
C GLY A 211 18.54 -9.56 -52.81
N PRO A 212 19.08 -9.53 -54.05
CA PRO A 212 20.39 -10.06 -54.36
C PRO A 212 21.49 -9.18 -53.74
N GLY A 213 22.29 -9.76 -52.84
CA GLY A 213 23.43 -9.09 -52.20
C GLY A 213 23.37 -8.97 -50.67
N GLY A 214 22.30 -9.42 -50.02
CA GLY A 214 22.23 -9.48 -48.55
C GLY A 214 22.02 -8.14 -47.83
N THR A 215 21.64 -7.09 -48.56
CA THR A 215 21.28 -5.78 -47.96
C THR A 215 19.77 -5.72 -47.69
N VAL A 216 19.40 -5.40 -46.45
CA VAL A 216 18.01 -5.17 -46.04
C VAL A 216 17.73 -3.68 -46.15
N LEU A 217 16.91 -3.29 -47.11
CA LEU A 217 16.44 -1.92 -47.31
C LEU A 217 15.01 -1.81 -46.81
N PHE A 218 14.77 -0.88 -45.88
CA PHE A 218 13.43 -0.46 -45.49
C PHE A 218 13.27 0.99 -45.94
N ASP A 219 12.32 1.25 -46.83
CA ASP A 219 12.06 2.56 -47.45
C ASP A 219 13.32 3.27 -47.99
N ASN A 220 14.13 2.53 -48.77
CA ASN A 220 15.36 3.03 -49.42
C ASN A 220 16.48 3.54 -48.50
N GLU A 221 16.44 3.28 -47.19
CA GLU A 221 17.53 3.62 -46.27
C GLU A 221 18.36 2.41 -45.85
N ASP A 222 19.68 2.62 -45.75
CA ASP A 222 20.67 1.63 -45.31
C ASP A 222 20.66 1.48 -43.78
N ILE A 223 20.16 0.32 -43.31
CA ILE A 223 19.92 0.03 -41.90
C ILE A 223 21.21 -0.07 -41.07
N PHE A 224 22.38 -0.23 -41.70
CA PHE A 224 23.66 -0.34 -41.02
C PHE A 224 24.13 0.97 -40.36
N LYS A 225 23.45 2.11 -40.60
CA LYS A 225 23.71 3.37 -39.90
C LYS A 225 22.97 3.54 -38.57
N LEU A 226 22.08 2.63 -38.18
CA LEU A 226 21.37 2.65 -36.88
C LEU A 226 22.07 1.79 -35.79
N ILE A 227 23.23 1.23 -36.11
CA ILE A 227 23.97 0.22 -35.33
C ILE A 227 24.52 0.73 -33.98
N GLU A 228 24.39 2.01 -33.65
CA GLU A 228 24.83 2.52 -32.34
C GLU A 228 23.77 2.45 -31.23
N ILE A 229 22.48 2.24 -31.54
CA ILE A 229 21.39 2.27 -30.53
C ILE A 229 20.87 0.86 -30.15
N ALA A 230 21.09 -0.16 -30.99
CA ALA A 230 20.45 -1.48 -30.88
C ALA A 230 21.35 -2.61 -30.30
N LYS A 231 22.28 -2.28 -29.40
CA LYS A 231 23.22 -3.26 -28.82
C LYS A 231 22.87 -3.74 -27.40
N SER A 232 21.75 -3.31 -26.80
CA SER A 232 21.33 -3.80 -25.48
C SER A 232 19.88 -4.28 -25.44
N LEU A 233 19.68 -5.44 -24.82
CA LEU A 233 18.40 -6.06 -24.47
C LEU A 233 17.91 -5.49 -23.12
N PRO A 234 16.58 -5.46 -22.87
CA PRO A 234 16.08 -5.06 -21.57
C PRO A 234 16.40 -6.12 -20.49
N PRO A 235 16.50 -5.70 -19.21
CA PRO A 235 16.65 -6.61 -18.08
C PRO A 235 15.53 -7.65 -17.99
N VAL A 236 15.81 -8.81 -17.40
CA VAL A 236 14.85 -9.92 -17.20
C VAL A 236 14.74 -10.26 -15.73
N TRP A 237 13.51 -10.41 -15.23
CA TRP A 237 13.25 -10.80 -13.84
C TRP A 237 13.36 -12.32 -13.64
N SER A 238 14.17 -12.76 -12.67
CA SER A 238 14.36 -14.16 -12.33
C SER A 238 13.14 -14.69 -11.54
N LYS A 239 12.55 -15.81 -11.97
CA LYS A 239 11.63 -16.68 -11.20
C LYS A 239 10.34 -16.09 -10.57
N HIS A 240 9.96 -14.84 -10.80
CA HIS A 240 8.74 -14.25 -10.19
C HIS A 240 7.62 -13.86 -11.17
N ALA A 241 7.71 -14.33 -12.43
CA ALA A 241 6.80 -13.96 -13.51
C ALA A 241 5.30 -14.27 -13.29
N HIS A 242 4.90 -14.88 -12.17
CA HIS A 242 3.50 -15.19 -11.90
C HIS A 242 2.87 -14.68 -10.60
N MET A 243 3.59 -14.14 -9.59
CA MET A 243 2.89 -13.51 -8.44
C MET A 243 3.62 -12.38 -7.70
N GLY A 244 4.92 -12.14 -7.93
CA GLY A 244 5.65 -11.05 -7.25
C GLY A 244 5.49 -10.99 -5.72
N PHE A 245 5.14 -12.10 -5.08
CA PHE A 245 4.75 -12.11 -3.68
C PHE A 245 5.97 -12.23 -2.77
N PHE A 246 6.24 -11.17 -2.01
CA PHE A 246 7.33 -11.10 -1.04
C PHE A 246 7.06 -11.88 0.25
N GLY A 247 5.81 -12.28 0.49
CA GLY A 247 5.40 -12.97 1.69
C GLY A 247 4.53 -12.11 2.60
N THR A 248 4.17 -12.72 3.73
CA THR A 248 3.41 -12.11 4.81
C THR A 248 4.36 -11.78 5.96
N PHE A 249 4.36 -10.52 6.42
CA PHE A 249 5.25 -10.02 7.47
C PHE A 249 4.45 -9.56 8.68
N THR A 250 4.82 -10.01 9.86
CA THR A 250 4.22 -9.50 11.10
C THR A 250 4.75 -8.10 11.40
N GLY A 251 3.94 -7.23 12.01
CA GLY A 251 4.35 -5.92 12.48
C GLY A 251 5.69 -5.96 13.24
N GLU A 252 6.56 -4.99 12.97
CA GLU A 252 7.92 -4.87 13.50
C GLU A 252 8.95 -5.90 12.96
N GLN A 253 8.54 -6.83 12.09
CA GLN A 253 9.48 -7.76 11.46
C GLN A 253 10.45 -7.04 10.52
N ARG A 254 11.73 -7.40 10.59
CA ARG A 254 12.76 -6.86 9.69
C ARG A 254 12.62 -7.49 8.30
N ILE A 255 12.51 -6.63 7.29
CA ILE A 255 12.45 -7.00 5.87
C ILE A 255 13.83 -6.81 5.26
N ASN A 256 14.31 -7.82 4.54
CA ASN A 256 15.55 -7.80 3.79
C ASN A 256 15.44 -8.75 2.59
N ILE A 257 14.92 -8.26 1.48
CA ILE A 257 14.65 -9.04 0.28
C ILE A 257 15.53 -8.50 -0.84
N LYS A 258 16.26 -9.39 -1.51
CA LYS A 258 17.01 -9.03 -2.72
C LYS A 258 16.15 -9.31 -3.93
N LEU A 259 15.98 -8.29 -4.77
CA LEU A 259 15.37 -8.42 -6.08
C LEU A 259 16.28 -9.24 -7.01
N GLU A 260 15.69 -10.17 -7.74
CA GLU A 260 16.38 -10.99 -8.72
C GLU A 260 15.97 -10.55 -10.13
N ALA A 261 16.81 -9.71 -10.73
CA ALA A 261 16.76 -9.34 -12.14
C ALA A 261 18.17 -9.43 -12.72
N GLU A 262 18.26 -9.84 -13.98
CA GLU A 262 19.51 -10.00 -14.70
C GLU A 262 19.42 -9.26 -16.04
N ASP A 263 20.46 -8.48 -16.32
CA ASP A 263 20.69 -7.91 -17.63
C ASP A 263 21.29 -8.97 -18.56
N PRO A 264 20.75 -9.23 -19.75
CA PRO A 264 21.33 -10.19 -20.69
C PRO A 264 22.79 -9.88 -21.05
N GLU A 265 23.17 -8.59 -21.08
CA GLU A 265 24.52 -8.09 -21.31
C GLU A 265 25.39 -8.08 -20.03
N ARG A 266 24.83 -8.50 -18.89
CA ARG A 266 25.47 -8.54 -17.56
C ARG A 266 25.94 -7.17 -17.08
N THR A 267 25.29 -6.10 -17.51
CA THR A 267 25.54 -4.76 -16.99
C THR A 267 24.89 -4.55 -15.62
N ARG A 268 25.27 -3.47 -14.93
CA ARG A 268 24.70 -3.15 -13.62
C ARG A 268 23.27 -2.63 -13.80
N LEU A 269 22.37 -3.14 -12.97
CA LEU A 269 20.99 -2.68 -12.92
C LEU A 269 20.78 -1.57 -11.89
N HIS A 270 19.90 -0.63 -12.23
CA HIS A 270 19.29 0.33 -11.33
C HIS A 270 17.80 0.01 -11.18
N PHE A 271 17.23 0.22 -10.00
CA PHE A 271 15.83 -0.08 -9.70
C PHE A 271 15.06 1.17 -9.28
N GLU A 272 13.79 1.25 -9.64
CA GLU A 272 12.90 2.32 -9.21
C GLU A 272 11.46 1.82 -8.99
N VAL A 273 10.75 2.40 -8.02
CA VAL A 273 9.31 2.17 -7.85
C VAL A 273 8.57 3.09 -8.81
N VAL A 274 7.77 2.52 -9.71
CA VAL A 274 7.08 3.29 -10.78
C VAL A 274 5.56 3.38 -10.58
N SER A 275 5.00 2.55 -9.70
CA SER A 275 3.57 2.57 -9.35
C SER A 275 3.33 1.91 -8.00
N GLY A 276 2.33 2.39 -7.25
CA GLY A 276 2.04 1.95 -5.88
C GLY A 276 3.09 2.39 -4.86
N ASP A 277 2.80 2.14 -3.59
CA ASP A 277 3.66 2.54 -2.47
C ASP A 277 4.23 1.32 -1.75
N LEU A 278 5.52 1.41 -1.39
CA LEU A 278 6.12 0.48 -0.43
C LEU A 278 5.48 0.72 0.96
N PRO A 279 5.37 -0.33 1.80
CA PRO A 279 4.89 -0.17 3.16
C PRO A 279 5.70 0.89 3.93
N LYS A 280 5.04 1.67 4.79
CA LYS A 280 5.72 2.70 5.58
C LYS A 280 6.86 2.08 6.40
N GLY A 281 8.07 2.62 6.26
CA GLY A 281 9.27 2.09 6.93
C GLY A 281 10.05 1.05 6.12
N VAL A 282 9.58 0.73 4.91
CA VAL A 282 10.25 -0.10 3.91
C VAL A 282 10.73 0.78 2.77
N SER A 283 11.93 0.49 2.26
CA SER A 283 12.59 1.25 1.22
C SER A 283 13.31 0.33 0.23
N LEU A 284 13.36 0.76 -1.02
CA LEU A 284 14.14 0.13 -2.07
C LEU A 284 15.50 0.83 -2.14
N ASN A 285 16.59 0.05 -2.12
CA ASN A 285 17.90 0.54 -2.51
C ASN A 285 18.05 0.41 -4.03
N ASN A 286 17.91 1.53 -4.72
CA ASN A 286 17.90 1.60 -6.18
C ASN A 286 19.18 1.06 -6.85
N ALA A 287 20.33 1.08 -6.17
CA ALA A 287 21.59 0.61 -6.75
C ALA A 287 21.86 -0.89 -6.57
N THR A 288 21.19 -1.53 -5.61
CA THR A 288 21.50 -2.91 -5.20
C THR A 288 20.30 -3.85 -5.31
N GLY A 289 19.10 -3.31 -5.50
CA GLY A 289 17.85 -4.09 -5.56
C GLY A 289 17.41 -4.65 -4.21
N TYR A 290 17.97 -4.18 -3.09
CA TYR A 290 17.52 -4.61 -1.78
C TYR A 290 16.29 -3.83 -1.33
N VAL A 291 15.20 -4.53 -1.05
CA VAL A 291 14.02 -4.00 -0.34
C VAL A 291 14.22 -4.27 1.15
N THR A 292 14.42 -3.21 1.91
CA THR A 292 14.78 -3.29 3.33
C THR A 292 13.94 -2.36 4.19
N GLY A 293 13.71 -2.75 5.44
CA GLY A 293 12.98 -1.92 6.38
C GLY A 293 12.37 -2.71 7.52
N ILE A 294 11.40 -2.08 8.17
CA ILE A 294 10.59 -2.70 9.23
C ILE A 294 9.14 -2.74 8.75
N ALA A 295 8.51 -3.91 8.82
CA ALA A 295 7.12 -4.08 8.46
C ALA A 295 6.22 -3.20 9.36
N PRO A 296 5.30 -2.41 8.79
CA PRO A 296 4.38 -1.63 9.58
C PRO A 296 3.44 -2.54 10.36
N ASP A 297 3.10 -2.12 11.56
CA ASP A 297 2.16 -2.82 12.43
C ASP A 297 0.70 -2.50 12.05
N VAL A 298 0.26 -3.08 10.94
CA VAL A 298 -1.09 -2.96 10.37
C VAL A 298 -1.45 -4.22 9.58
N ASP A 299 -2.73 -4.57 9.55
CA ASP A 299 -3.26 -5.57 8.61
C ASP A 299 -3.50 -4.89 7.26
N ASP A 300 -2.66 -5.18 6.26
CA ASP A 300 -2.77 -4.56 4.94
C ASP A 300 -2.09 -5.38 3.83
N ILE A 301 -2.41 -5.05 2.58
CA ILE A 301 -1.85 -5.67 1.39
C ILE A 301 -1.30 -4.56 0.48
N PHE A 302 0.02 -4.48 0.38
CA PHE A 302 0.72 -3.53 -0.47
C PHE A 302 1.00 -4.14 -1.84
N LYS A 303 0.57 -3.46 -2.91
CA LYS A 303 0.88 -3.80 -4.30
C LYS A 303 1.64 -2.65 -4.94
N PHE A 304 2.80 -2.93 -5.52
CA PHE A 304 3.66 -1.91 -6.13
C PHE A 304 4.43 -2.50 -7.33
N THR A 305 4.82 -1.64 -8.26
CA THR A 305 5.56 -2.02 -9.48
C THR A 305 6.99 -1.50 -9.37
N ILE A 306 7.96 -2.38 -9.57
CA ILE A 306 9.39 -2.01 -9.61
C ILE A 306 9.90 -2.20 -11.03
N ARG A 307 10.64 -1.21 -11.51
CA ARG A 307 11.37 -1.22 -12.76
C ARG A 307 12.83 -1.55 -12.51
N ALA A 308 13.39 -2.45 -13.32
CA ALA A 308 14.83 -2.63 -13.47
C ALA A 308 15.30 -1.94 -14.76
N ILE A 309 16.37 -1.14 -14.69
CA ILE A 309 16.92 -0.34 -15.80
C ILE A 309 18.40 -0.73 -15.99
N ASP A 310 18.82 -0.99 -17.23
CA ASP A 310 20.22 -1.25 -17.61
C ASP A 310 21.03 0.06 -17.78
N GLU A 311 22.33 -0.06 -18.07
CA GLU A 311 23.20 1.10 -18.31
C GLU A 311 22.89 1.87 -19.62
N HIS A 312 22.10 1.28 -20.51
CA HIS A 312 21.72 1.86 -21.80
C HIS A 312 20.30 2.48 -21.78
N GLY A 313 19.62 2.47 -20.62
CA GLY A 313 18.27 3.01 -20.45
C GLY A 313 17.13 2.08 -20.90
N LYS A 314 17.40 0.82 -21.20
CA LYS A 314 16.38 -0.23 -21.38
C LYS A 314 15.87 -0.70 -20.03
N TYR A 315 14.61 -1.10 -19.97
CA TYR A 315 13.99 -1.44 -18.70
C TYR A 315 12.96 -2.56 -18.80
N ALA A 316 12.66 -3.16 -17.65
CA ALA A 316 11.57 -4.12 -17.47
C ALA A 316 10.86 -3.90 -16.13
N ASP A 317 9.52 -3.89 -16.18
CA ASP A 317 8.65 -3.64 -15.03
C ASP A 317 8.09 -4.96 -14.49
N ALA A 318 7.99 -5.09 -13.16
CA ALA A 318 7.36 -6.23 -12.49
C ALA A 318 6.49 -5.77 -11.32
N ILE A 319 5.33 -6.43 -11.16
CA ILE A 319 4.37 -6.17 -10.08
C ILE A 319 4.72 -7.06 -8.89
N PHE A 320 4.78 -6.45 -7.71
CA PHE A 320 5.05 -7.11 -6.44
C PHE A 320 3.90 -6.92 -5.45
N LYS A 321 3.74 -7.91 -4.56
CA LYS A 321 2.76 -7.93 -3.48
C LYS A 321 3.46 -8.22 -2.16
N MET A 322 3.13 -7.47 -1.12
CA MET A 322 3.55 -7.72 0.26
C MET A 322 2.33 -7.66 1.17
N GLU A 323 2.19 -8.65 2.05
CA GLU A 323 1.14 -8.64 3.08
C GLU A 323 1.75 -8.32 4.44
N THR A 324 1.06 -7.51 5.23
CA THR A 324 1.43 -7.26 6.62
C THR A 324 0.30 -7.70 7.55
N VAL A 325 0.67 -8.26 8.68
CA VAL A 325 -0.25 -8.67 9.74
C VAL A 325 0.11 -7.91 11.00
N ALA A 326 -0.88 -7.27 11.62
CA ALA A 326 -0.69 -6.57 12.88
C ALA A 326 -0.22 -7.54 13.98
N LYS A 327 0.77 -7.11 14.74
CA LYS A 327 1.32 -7.83 15.87
C LYS A 327 0.41 -7.61 17.08
N ASP A 328 -0.12 -8.68 17.65
CA ASP A 328 -0.84 -8.61 18.92
C ASP A 328 0.13 -8.38 20.08
N HIS A 329 0.21 -7.14 20.58
CA HIS A 329 1.07 -6.78 21.71
C HIS A 329 0.52 -7.30 23.05
N CYS A 330 -0.74 -7.76 23.08
CA CYS A 330 -1.39 -8.35 24.25
C CYS A 330 -1.20 -9.86 24.36
N ALA A 331 -0.66 -10.53 23.34
CA ALA A 331 -0.43 -11.99 23.33
C ALA A 331 0.43 -12.48 24.51
N THR A 332 1.35 -11.64 25.02
CA THR A 332 2.21 -11.96 26.17
C THR A 332 1.60 -11.62 27.54
N THR A 333 0.33 -11.20 27.58
CA THR A 333 -0.36 -10.72 28.78
C THR A 333 0.48 -9.71 29.59
N PRO A 334 0.86 -8.57 28.99
CA PRO A 334 1.84 -7.67 29.59
C PRO A 334 1.31 -6.89 30.81
N CYS A 335 -0.01 -6.80 30.99
CA CYS A 335 -0.67 -6.10 32.10
C CYS A 335 -0.68 -6.94 33.38
N LEU A 336 -0.21 -6.37 34.48
CA LEU A 336 -0.13 -7.02 35.78
C LEU A 336 -1.42 -6.83 36.60
N HIS A 337 -1.55 -7.61 37.67
CA HIS A 337 -2.63 -7.48 38.68
C HIS A 337 -4.05 -7.47 38.12
N GLY A 338 -4.30 -8.26 37.09
CA GLY A 338 -5.61 -8.41 36.45
C GLY A 338 -6.03 -7.22 35.59
N GLY A 339 -5.08 -6.36 35.19
CA GLY A 339 -5.34 -5.30 34.22
C GLY A 339 -5.73 -5.87 32.84
N THR A 340 -6.65 -5.21 32.15
CA THR A 340 -7.06 -5.58 30.79
C THR A 340 -6.09 -4.97 29.79
N CYS A 341 -5.50 -5.82 28.94
CA CYS A 341 -4.64 -5.36 27.85
C CYS A 341 -5.49 -4.93 26.66
N ILE A 342 -5.16 -3.77 26.10
CA ILE A 342 -5.77 -3.20 24.91
C ILE A 342 -4.65 -3.05 23.89
N ASP A 343 -4.73 -3.81 22.80
CA ASP A 343 -3.76 -3.74 21.71
C ASP A 343 -3.90 -2.42 20.95
N THR A 344 -2.77 -1.82 20.61
CA THR A 344 -2.71 -0.51 19.94
C THR A 344 -1.60 -0.53 18.90
N ARG A 345 -1.60 0.42 17.96
CA ARG A 345 -0.60 0.45 16.89
C ARG A 345 0.82 0.58 17.45
N GLY A 346 1.63 -0.45 17.28
CA GLY A 346 3.02 -0.58 17.71
C GLY A 346 3.21 -0.62 19.23
N TRP A 347 2.15 -0.85 20.01
CA TRP A 347 2.21 -0.80 21.47
C TRP A 347 0.99 -1.47 22.13
N PHE A 348 0.96 -1.51 23.47
CA PHE A 348 -0.24 -1.90 24.22
C PHE A 348 -0.58 -0.89 25.32
N ASN A 349 -1.85 -0.74 25.64
CA ASN A 349 -2.31 0.02 26.80
C ASN A 349 -2.98 -0.89 27.81
N CYS A 350 -2.54 -0.79 29.07
CA CYS A 350 -3.21 -1.47 30.18
C CYS A 350 -4.30 -0.59 30.78
N SER A 351 -5.52 -1.11 30.83
CA SER A 351 -6.59 -0.62 31.69
C SER A 351 -6.48 -1.30 33.05
N CYS A 352 -6.01 -0.56 34.06
CA CYS A 352 -5.76 -1.11 35.38
C CYS A 352 -7.04 -1.29 36.19
N THR A 353 -7.04 -2.31 37.04
CA THR A 353 -8.07 -2.46 38.08
C THR A 353 -7.93 -1.36 39.12
N ASP A 354 -9.01 -1.12 39.89
CA ASP A 354 -9.17 0.03 40.78
C ASP A 354 -8.04 0.28 41.79
N ARG A 355 -7.11 -0.64 42.07
CA ARG A 355 -6.04 -0.43 43.07
C ARG A 355 -4.65 -0.21 42.48
N TYR A 356 -4.50 -0.40 41.18
CA TYR A 356 -3.19 -0.46 40.52
C TYR A 356 -3.07 0.64 39.47
N GLY A 357 -1.83 1.02 39.19
CA GLY A 357 -1.50 2.00 38.18
C GLY A 357 -0.13 1.78 37.59
N GLY A 358 0.21 2.62 36.62
CA GLY A 358 1.42 2.51 35.81
C GLY A 358 1.12 2.02 34.40
N PRO A 359 2.11 2.05 33.49
CA PRO A 359 1.94 1.57 32.13
C PRO A 359 1.51 0.10 32.04
N ARG A 360 1.89 -0.72 33.03
CA ARG A 360 1.61 -2.15 33.11
C ARG A 360 0.82 -2.54 34.37
N CYS A 361 0.24 -1.57 35.08
CA CYS A 361 -0.43 -1.81 36.36
C CYS A 361 0.51 -2.41 37.43
N GLU A 362 1.80 -2.05 37.36
CA GLU A 362 2.87 -2.69 38.12
C GLU A 362 2.96 -2.25 39.59
N PHE A 363 2.34 -1.12 39.96
CA PHE A 363 2.37 -0.62 41.32
C PHE A 363 0.96 -0.38 41.88
N THR A 364 0.84 -0.49 43.20
CA THR A 364 -0.36 -0.10 43.94
C THR A 364 -0.47 1.42 44.06
N CYS A 365 -1.64 1.97 43.76
CA CYS A 365 -1.89 3.40 43.85
C CYS A 365 -1.74 3.94 45.28
N ALA A 366 -2.03 3.13 46.30
CA ALA A 366 -1.83 3.50 47.69
C ALA A 366 -0.35 3.66 48.10
N SER A 367 0.60 3.12 47.33
CA SER A 367 2.05 3.25 47.61
C SER A 367 2.75 4.24 46.67
N GLN A 368 2.06 4.74 45.65
CA GLN A 368 2.65 5.66 44.68
C GLN A 368 2.53 7.11 45.15
N SER A 369 3.66 7.74 45.49
CA SER A 369 3.69 9.14 45.92
C SER A 369 3.25 10.07 44.79
N LEU A 370 2.35 10.99 45.13
CA LEU A 370 1.89 12.07 44.27
C LEU A 370 2.86 13.26 44.29
N GLY A 371 3.84 13.29 45.19
CA GLY A 371 5.01 14.16 45.09
C GLY A 371 4.91 15.46 45.89
N VAL A 372 4.18 15.48 47.00
CA VAL A 372 4.19 16.62 47.94
C VAL A 372 5.60 16.84 48.49
N SER A 373 6.37 15.77 48.68
CA SER A 373 7.77 15.85 49.10
C SER A 373 8.71 16.52 48.08
N ASP A 374 8.36 16.55 46.78
CA ASP A 374 9.18 17.16 45.73
C ASP A 374 8.60 18.51 45.29
N LYS A 375 9.28 19.61 45.64
CA LYS A 375 8.90 20.98 45.27
C LYS A 375 8.78 21.22 43.76
N ARG A 376 9.37 20.36 42.92
CA ARG A 376 9.24 20.43 41.45
C ARG A 376 7.92 19.84 40.96
N LYS A 377 7.33 18.90 41.71
CA LYS A 377 6.04 18.25 41.38
C LYS A 377 4.85 19.03 41.94
N ILE A 378 4.96 19.47 43.19
CA ILE A 378 3.98 20.37 43.81
C ILE A 378 4.75 21.61 44.25
N PRO A 379 4.78 22.72 43.49
CA PRO A 379 5.44 23.96 43.89
C PRO A 379 4.82 24.59 45.13
N ASP A 380 5.55 25.48 45.81
CA ASP A 380 5.05 26.13 47.04
C ASP A 380 3.76 26.93 46.80
N ALA A 381 3.60 27.52 45.62
CA ALA A 381 2.37 28.22 45.20
C ALA A 381 1.13 27.30 45.12
N GLN A 382 1.32 25.98 45.14
CA GLN A 382 0.25 24.99 45.17
C GLN A 382 -0.07 24.50 46.60
N MET A 383 0.53 25.10 47.62
CA MET A 383 0.20 24.85 49.01
C MET A 383 -0.36 26.13 49.62
N SER A 384 -1.49 26.01 50.32
CA SER A 384 -2.14 27.14 50.98
C SER A 384 -2.68 26.73 52.34
N GLY A 385 -2.73 27.65 53.29
CA GLY A 385 -3.12 27.35 54.67
C GLY A 385 -4.12 28.38 55.17
N TYR A 386 -4.89 27.98 56.18
CA TYR A 386 -5.77 28.88 56.92
C TYR A 386 -5.37 28.89 58.38
N LEU A 387 -5.32 30.11 58.93
CA LEU A 387 -4.82 30.37 60.28
C LEU A 387 -3.41 29.80 60.51
N THR A 388 -2.51 29.93 59.54
CA THR A 388 -1.11 29.50 59.64
C THR A 388 -0.36 30.31 60.70
N TYR A 389 0.42 29.62 61.54
CA TYR A 389 1.18 30.22 62.63
C TYR A 389 2.52 30.77 62.10
N SER A 390 2.50 32.05 61.69
CA SER A 390 3.68 32.87 61.34
C SER A 390 4.75 32.13 60.52
N THR A 391 5.96 31.92 61.05
CA THR A 391 7.15 31.39 60.36
C THR A 391 7.04 29.94 59.89
N TYR A 392 5.95 29.23 60.21
CA TYR A 392 5.72 27.83 59.85
C TYR A 392 4.85 27.72 58.60
N LEU A 393 5.42 28.13 57.46
CA LEU A 393 4.76 28.22 56.17
C LEU A 393 4.14 26.90 55.72
N GLU A 394 3.19 26.98 54.81
CA GLU A 394 2.51 25.84 54.21
C GLU A 394 3.49 24.87 53.55
N SER A 395 4.53 25.40 52.90
CA SER A 395 5.60 24.62 52.26
C SER A 395 6.44 23.81 53.26
N ASN A 396 6.44 24.17 54.54
CA ASN A 396 7.04 23.37 55.61
C ASN A 396 6.21 22.10 55.91
N GLY A 397 4.95 22.06 55.48
CA GLY A 397 4.06 20.91 55.60
C GLY A 397 4.42 19.72 54.69
N ARG A 398 5.54 19.74 53.96
CA ARG A 398 5.96 18.63 53.09
C ARG A 398 6.56 17.49 53.90
N TYR A 399 6.07 16.28 53.64
CA TYR A 399 6.67 15.05 54.17
C TYR A 399 8.16 14.91 53.82
N GLY A 400 8.96 14.43 54.77
CA GLY A 400 10.38 14.14 54.56
C GLY A 400 11.29 15.36 54.42
N SER A 401 10.75 16.59 54.48
CA SER A 401 11.56 17.81 54.49
C SER A 401 12.39 17.93 55.78
N SER A 402 13.63 18.44 55.69
CA SER A 402 14.53 18.62 56.84
C SER A 402 14.19 19.82 57.73
N GLY A 403 13.36 20.75 57.23
CA GLY A 403 12.92 21.94 57.97
C GLY A 403 11.77 21.67 58.93
N TYR A 404 11.17 22.74 59.48
CA TYR A 404 9.97 22.66 60.32
C TYR A 404 8.79 21.98 59.61
N GLY A 405 7.73 21.69 60.35
CA GLY A 405 6.43 21.35 59.78
C GLY A 405 5.51 22.56 59.63
N TRP A 406 4.44 22.46 58.84
CA TRP A 406 3.40 23.48 58.86
C TRP A 406 2.69 23.46 60.22
N VAL A 407 2.43 24.64 60.79
CA VAL A 407 1.77 24.80 62.09
C VAL A 407 0.56 25.70 61.94
N GLY A 408 -0.62 25.22 62.34
CA GLY A 408 -1.83 26.02 62.47
C GLY A 408 -1.91 26.75 63.82
N SER A 409 -2.74 27.78 63.88
CA SER A 409 -2.98 28.55 65.10
C SER A 409 -3.90 27.83 66.08
N ASN A 410 -4.89 27.07 65.60
CA ASN A 410 -5.86 26.33 66.41
C ASN A 410 -6.58 25.21 65.61
N ALA A 411 -7.58 24.55 66.21
CA ALA A 411 -8.33 23.44 65.60
C ALA A 411 -9.13 23.81 64.33
N ASN A 412 -9.34 25.10 64.06
CA ASN A 412 -10.00 25.56 62.83
C ASN A 412 -9.01 25.79 61.67
N SER A 413 -7.71 25.63 61.91
CA SER A 413 -6.68 25.72 60.87
C SER A 413 -6.81 24.59 59.86
N TRP A 414 -6.39 24.82 58.61
CA TRP A 414 -6.23 23.75 57.63
C TRP A 414 -5.03 23.98 56.72
N LEU A 415 -4.45 22.88 56.24
CA LEU A 415 -3.42 22.87 55.20
C LEU A 415 -4.01 22.28 53.92
N GLN A 416 -3.90 23.00 52.81
CA GLN A 416 -4.40 22.60 51.50
C GLN A 416 -3.25 22.31 50.54
N LEU A 417 -3.42 21.23 49.79
CA LEU A 417 -2.60 20.88 48.65
C LEU A 417 -3.44 21.03 47.39
N ILE A 418 -2.89 21.72 46.39
CA ILE A 418 -3.44 21.85 45.05
C ILE A 418 -2.60 20.96 44.15
N ARG A 419 -3.23 20.06 43.42
CA ARG A 419 -2.56 19.33 42.35
C ARG A 419 -2.96 19.96 41.03
N SER A 420 -1.97 20.33 40.21
CA SER A 420 -2.26 20.76 38.84
C SER A 420 -2.93 19.62 38.09
N VAL A 421 -4.07 19.90 37.46
CA VAL A 421 -4.58 19.04 36.39
C VAL A 421 -3.60 19.21 35.23
N ILE A 422 -2.98 18.11 34.79
CA ILE A 422 -2.26 18.13 33.52
C ILE A 422 -3.35 18.01 32.46
N THR A 423 -3.66 19.11 31.79
CA THR A 423 -4.42 19.07 30.54
C THR A 423 -3.46 18.58 29.47
N GLY A 424 -3.74 17.42 28.86
CA GLY A 424 -3.01 17.00 27.67
C GLY A 424 -3.18 18.08 26.61
N LYS A 425 -2.08 18.65 26.10
CA LYS A 425 -2.11 19.72 25.08
C LYS A 425 -2.89 19.32 23.82
N ASP A 426 -3.03 18.01 23.59
CA ASP A 426 -3.56 17.46 22.34
C ASP A 426 -4.93 16.75 22.48
N THR A 427 -5.45 16.53 23.69
CA THR A 427 -6.66 15.70 23.89
C THR A 427 -7.81 16.40 24.61
N GLY A 428 -7.58 17.58 25.20
CA GLY A 428 -8.60 18.29 26.01
C GLY A 428 -9.06 17.53 27.26
N LYS A 429 -8.50 16.34 27.55
CA LYS A 429 -8.85 15.54 28.73
C LYS A 429 -8.12 16.07 29.97
N CYS A 430 -8.89 16.30 31.04
CA CYS A 430 -8.37 16.59 32.37
C CYS A 430 -7.96 15.29 33.05
N ASN A 431 -6.65 15.02 33.21
CA ASN A 431 -6.20 13.89 34.02
C ASN A 431 -6.40 14.18 35.50
N LEU A 432 -7.61 13.89 36.00
CA LEU A 432 -7.91 13.92 37.43
C LEU A 432 -7.03 12.90 38.15
N THR A 433 -6.61 13.26 39.36
CA THR A 433 -5.84 12.36 40.23
C THR A 433 -6.77 11.76 41.25
N LYS A 434 -6.74 10.44 41.37
CA LYS A 434 -7.45 9.71 42.41
C LYS A 434 -6.50 9.46 43.57
N VAL A 435 -6.87 9.94 44.75
CA VAL A 435 -6.12 9.77 46.00
C VAL A 435 -6.58 8.50 46.69
N TYR A 436 -5.62 7.67 47.10
CA TYR A 436 -5.83 6.37 47.74
C TYR A 436 -5.36 6.32 49.18
N ALA A 437 -4.31 7.06 49.50
CA ALA A 437 -3.78 7.11 50.84
C ALA A 437 -3.15 8.48 51.12
N VAL A 438 -3.03 8.77 52.40
CA VAL A 438 -2.29 9.93 52.90
C VAL A 438 -1.24 9.46 53.87
N ARG A 439 -0.17 10.22 54.00
CA ARG A 439 0.81 10.03 55.06
C ARG A 439 0.92 11.29 55.87
N ASN A 440 1.08 11.11 57.17
CA ASN A 440 1.36 12.18 58.11
C ASN A 440 2.65 11.89 58.86
N GLN A 441 3.39 12.96 59.14
CA GLN A 441 4.55 12.97 60.01
C GLN A 441 4.50 14.20 60.92
N GLY A 442 4.77 13.99 62.21
CA GLY A 442 5.04 15.10 63.13
C GLY A 442 6.51 15.52 63.10
N TYR A 443 6.78 16.75 63.50
CA TYR A 443 8.13 17.34 63.48
C TYR A 443 8.72 17.52 64.89
N SER A 444 7.91 17.96 65.85
CA SER A 444 8.37 18.30 67.19
C SER A 444 7.52 17.62 68.25
N SER A 445 8.14 17.19 69.34
CA SER A 445 7.42 16.75 70.54
C SER A 445 6.72 17.91 71.27
N SER A 446 7.12 19.16 71.00
CA SER A 446 6.51 20.35 71.59
C SER A 446 5.19 20.74 70.91
N TYR A 447 5.07 20.54 69.60
CA TYR A 447 3.87 20.84 68.79
C TYR A 447 3.61 19.71 67.79
N TYR A 448 2.49 19.00 67.94
CA TYR A 448 2.07 17.94 67.02
C TYR A 448 0.57 17.72 67.05
N SER A 449 0.02 17.30 65.91
CA SER A 449 -1.38 16.86 65.83
C SER A 449 -1.52 15.42 66.33
N THR A 450 -2.62 15.13 67.02
CA THR A 450 -3.00 13.77 67.45
C THR A 450 -4.11 13.16 66.57
N GLY A 451 -4.84 13.99 65.85
CA GLY A 451 -5.85 13.56 64.90
C GLY A 451 -6.19 14.63 63.87
N TYR A 452 -6.63 14.21 62.68
CA TYR A 452 -7.07 15.10 61.61
C TYR A 452 -8.14 14.46 60.73
N THR A 453 -8.89 15.29 60.02
CA THR A 453 -9.84 14.86 58.98
C THR A 453 -9.45 15.46 57.63
N LEU A 454 -10.04 14.96 56.55
CA LEU A 454 -9.79 15.45 55.20
C LEU A 454 -11.07 16.02 54.57
N SER A 455 -10.90 17.07 53.77
CA SER A 455 -11.92 17.48 52.79
C SER A 455 -11.31 17.63 51.40
N ILE A 456 -12.05 17.24 50.38
CA ILE A 456 -11.59 17.22 48.99
C ILE A 456 -12.47 18.09 48.11
N SER A 457 -11.91 18.59 47.02
CA SER A 457 -12.63 19.36 46.02
C SER A 457 -12.01 19.17 44.62
N ILE A 458 -12.85 19.28 43.59
CA ILE A 458 -12.44 19.29 42.18
C ILE A 458 -12.40 20.73 41.65
N ASP A 459 -13.34 21.57 42.07
CA ASP A 459 -13.55 22.95 41.59
C ASP A 459 -12.80 24.02 42.42
N GLY A 460 -12.42 23.70 43.66
CA GLY A 460 -11.78 24.61 44.60
C GLY A 460 -12.76 25.49 45.38
N THR A 461 -14.07 25.33 45.17
CA THR A 461 -15.13 26.08 45.85
C THR A 461 -15.94 25.18 46.77
N THR A 462 -16.30 23.98 46.31
CA THR A 462 -17.11 23.02 47.05
C THR A 462 -16.21 21.94 47.66
N PHE A 463 -16.10 21.92 48.99
CA PHE A 463 -15.30 20.93 49.71
C PHE A 463 -16.18 19.90 50.41
N LEU A 464 -16.01 18.63 50.04
CA LEU A 464 -16.71 17.49 50.64
C LEU A 464 -15.79 16.77 51.64
N PRO A 465 -16.30 16.35 52.82
CA PRO A 465 -15.51 15.57 53.76
C PRO A 465 -15.23 14.16 53.23
N VAL A 466 -14.06 13.62 53.56
CA VAL A 466 -13.81 12.19 53.42
C VAL A 466 -14.53 11.47 54.55
N ASN A 467 -15.48 10.61 54.20
CA ASN A 467 -16.31 9.89 55.17
C ASN A 467 -15.81 8.47 55.44
N ASN A 468 -16.09 7.98 56.64
CA ASN A 468 -15.91 6.58 57.02
C ASN A 468 -17.03 5.72 56.40
N THR A 469 -16.97 4.40 56.62
CA THR A 469 -17.95 3.45 56.08
C THR A 469 -19.39 3.68 56.56
N ASN A 470 -19.56 4.40 57.68
CA ASN A 470 -20.85 4.68 58.29
C ASN A 470 -21.38 6.09 57.91
N GLY A 471 -20.70 6.81 57.01
CA GLY A 471 -21.13 8.13 56.53
C GLY A 471 -20.70 9.33 57.39
N GLY A 472 -20.06 9.12 58.54
CA GLY A 472 -19.47 10.20 59.35
C GLY A 472 -18.09 10.62 58.84
N LYS A 473 -17.59 11.81 59.23
CA LYS A 473 -16.23 12.24 58.86
C LYS A 473 -15.19 11.20 59.33
N HIS A 474 -14.29 10.82 58.44
CA HIS A 474 -13.20 9.90 58.78
C HIS A 474 -12.06 10.65 59.48
N THR A 475 -11.75 10.23 60.71
CA THR A 475 -10.66 10.78 61.50
C THR A 475 -9.43 9.89 61.38
N PHE A 476 -8.33 10.47 60.91
CA PHE A 476 -7.02 9.85 60.86
C PHE A 476 -6.26 10.15 62.14
N HIS A 477 -5.53 9.17 62.65
CA HIS A 477 -4.61 9.36 63.76
C HIS A 477 -3.34 10.07 63.28
N ALA A 478 -2.80 10.96 64.12
CA ALA A 478 -1.52 11.63 63.91
C ALA A 478 -0.67 11.56 65.17
N SER A 479 0.65 11.66 65.04
CA SER A 479 1.56 11.85 66.17
C SER A 479 2.91 12.40 65.68
N THR A 480 3.93 12.35 66.52
CA THR A 480 5.32 12.64 66.11
C THR A 480 5.92 11.57 65.18
N GLY A 481 5.30 10.38 65.11
CA GLY A 481 5.72 9.30 64.22
C GLY A 481 5.31 9.50 62.76
N ASN A 482 5.65 8.52 61.93
CA ASN A 482 5.37 8.50 60.50
C ASN A 482 4.34 7.41 60.18
N TYR A 483 3.14 7.82 59.77
CA TYR A 483 2.04 6.90 59.53
C TYR A 483 1.40 7.16 58.17
N GLN A 484 1.19 6.07 57.42
CA GLN A 484 0.41 6.08 56.20
C GLN A 484 -0.95 5.40 56.44
N TYR A 485 -2.01 6.05 55.99
CA TYR A 485 -3.38 5.54 56.08
C TYR A 485 -4.01 5.49 54.71
N SER A 486 -4.60 4.34 54.38
CA SER A 486 -5.48 4.23 53.21
C SER A 486 -6.78 4.98 53.49
N LEU A 487 -7.30 5.65 52.47
CA LEU A 487 -8.63 6.23 52.51
C LEU A 487 -9.68 5.12 52.56
N PRO A 488 -10.82 5.32 53.27
CA PRO A 488 -11.92 4.34 53.28
C PRO A 488 -12.43 3.99 51.89
N LYS A 489 -12.45 4.99 51.00
CA LYS A 489 -12.66 4.84 49.56
C LYS A 489 -11.71 5.78 48.82
N PRO A 490 -11.13 5.37 47.69
CA PRO A 490 -10.37 6.28 46.84
C PRO A 490 -11.24 7.44 46.35
N VAL A 491 -10.66 8.63 46.23
CA VAL A 491 -11.42 9.85 45.88
C VAL A 491 -10.73 10.69 44.83
N ASP A 492 -11.52 11.26 43.94
CA ASP A 492 -11.01 12.20 42.94
C ASP A 492 -10.86 13.57 43.55
N ALA A 493 -9.65 14.12 43.50
CA ALA A 493 -9.36 15.40 44.14
C ALA A 493 -8.33 16.20 43.35
N ARG A 494 -8.67 17.48 43.15
CA ARG A 494 -7.71 18.51 42.74
C ARG A 494 -7.17 19.28 43.94
N PHE A 495 -8.03 19.49 44.93
CA PHE A 495 -7.72 20.17 46.19
C PHE A 495 -7.94 19.19 47.34
N VAL A 496 -6.95 19.05 48.21
CA VAL A 496 -7.04 18.22 49.42
C VAL A 496 -6.69 19.08 50.63
N ARG A 497 -7.60 19.20 51.59
CA ARG A 497 -7.38 19.91 52.86
C ARG A 497 -7.24 18.92 54.01
N PHE A 498 -6.22 19.15 54.82
CA PHE A 498 -5.99 18.49 56.10
C PHE A 498 -6.47 19.41 57.22
N HIS A 499 -7.39 18.90 58.04
CA HIS A 499 -8.01 19.62 59.15
C HIS A 499 -7.63 18.95 60.47
N PRO A 500 -6.64 19.47 61.21
CA PRO A 500 -6.31 19.01 62.56
C PRO A 500 -7.54 19.08 63.46
N THR A 501 -7.93 17.97 64.07
CA THR A 501 -9.08 17.91 64.99
C THR A 501 -8.65 17.91 66.46
N SER A 502 -7.43 17.46 66.73
CA SER A 502 -6.84 17.42 68.09
C SER A 502 -5.32 17.50 68.00
N TYR A 503 -4.68 18.11 69.01
CA TYR A 503 -3.24 18.36 69.01
C TYR A 503 -2.70 18.64 70.41
N HIS A 504 -1.38 18.48 70.57
CA HIS A 504 -0.62 18.92 71.73
C HIS A 504 -0.02 20.30 71.46
N ASN A 505 -0.34 21.29 72.30
CA ASN A 505 0.00 22.72 72.19
C ASN A 505 -0.46 23.44 70.91
N LYS A 506 0.00 23.02 69.72
CA LYS A 506 -0.40 23.56 68.42
C LYS A 506 -0.53 22.46 67.36
N PRO A 507 -1.46 22.58 66.40
CA PRO A 507 -1.62 21.60 65.33
C PRO A 507 -0.49 21.73 64.33
N GLN A 508 0.37 20.71 64.27
CA GLN A 508 1.46 20.62 63.31
C GLN A 508 1.28 19.41 62.42
N LEU A 509 1.48 19.57 61.11
CA LEU A 509 1.43 18.47 60.13
C LEU A 509 2.58 18.57 59.12
N LYS A 510 3.14 17.41 58.76
CA LYS A 510 3.78 17.17 57.47
C LYS A 510 3.01 16.09 56.74
N VAL A 511 2.82 16.24 55.43
CA VAL A 511 1.89 15.41 54.67
C VAL A 511 2.45 14.97 53.32
N GLU A 512 2.00 13.80 52.87
CA GLU A 512 2.17 13.27 51.52
C GLU A 512 0.85 12.66 51.04
N LEU A 513 0.62 12.71 49.73
CA LEU A 513 -0.53 12.08 49.10
C LEU A 513 -0.05 10.89 48.25
N TYR A 514 -0.87 9.84 48.20
CA TYR A 514 -0.60 8.66 47.38
C TYR A 514 -1.79 8.37 46.48
N GLY A 515 -1.51 8.02 45.22
CA GLY A 515 -2.57 7.74 44.26
C GLY A 515 -2.09 7.55 42.83
N CYS A 516 -3.05 7.54 41.91
CA CYS A 516 -2.84 7.34 40.48
C CYS A 516 -3.61 8.36 39.65
N HIS A 517 -3.14 8.57 38.43
CA HIS A 517 -3.85 9.33 37.41
C HIS A 517 -4.78 8.40 36.63
N TYR A 518 -5.94 8.91 36.21
CA TYR A 518 -6.71 8.26 35.17
C TYR A 518 -5.95 8.30 33.84
N LYS A 519 -6.03 7.23 33.06
CA LYS A 519 -5.60 7.20 31.66
C LYS A 519 -6.77 7.48 30.74
#